data_AF-A0AAV4DMD8-F1
#
_entry.id   AF-A0AAV4DMD8-F1
#
_cell.length_a   1.000
_cell.length_b   1.000
_cell.length_c   1.000
_cell.angle_alpha   90.00
_cell.angle_beta   90.00
_cell.angle_gamma   90.00
#
_symmetry.space_group_name_H-M   'P 1'
#
loop_
_entity.id
_entity.type
_entity.pdbx_description
1 polymer ?
#
loop_
_entity_poly.entity_id
_entity_poly.type
_entity_poly.pdbx_seq_one_letter_code
_entity_poly.pdbx_strand_id
1 'polypeptide(L)'
;MATSAIVYSTVKATASWTVNDVNQILIFGDYLYKEIDEQLPENEHGYLLIPEIPHGISLFGTTVYLQRSRSLCGIIASVQLSQAATSINEAISQGFERHPSAIVILKDTSMMIHKDPESRYGCSTHTQETRMACLHQMKLERAF
;
A
#
# COMPACT_ATOMS: atom_id res chain seq x y z
N MET A 1 6.97 -6.08 -1.88
CA MET A 1 5.61 -6.65 -1.73
C MET A 1 4.46 -5.66 -1.91
N ALA A 2 4.39 -4.54 -1.20
CA ALA A 2 3.23 -3.64 -1.34
C ALA A 2 3.02 -3.13 -2.78
N THR A 3 4.12 -2.81 -3.48
CA THR A 3 4.08 -2.41 -4.89
C THR A 3 3.52 -3.49 -5.82
N SER A 4 3.95 -4.74 -5.68
CA SER A 4 3.45 -5.84 -6.52
C SER A 4 1.95 -6.07 -6.32
N ALA A 5 1.47 -5.96 -5.09
CA ALA A 5 0.04 -6.04 -4.79
C ALA A 5 -0.76 -4.90 -5.45
N ILE A 6 -0.23 -3.67 -5.44
CA ILE A 6 -0.87 -2.52 -6.14
C ILE A 6 -0.93 -2.78 -7.64
N VAL A 7 0.17 -3.22 -8.25
CA VAL A 7 0.20 -3.53 -9.69
C VAL A 7 -0.81 -4.65 -10.00
N TYR A 8 -0.83 -5.72 -9.21
CA TYR A 8 -1.78 -6.83 -9.40
C TYR A 8 -3.24 -6.39 -9.25
N SER A 9 -3.54 -5.42 -8.39
CA SER A 9 -4.90 -4.90 -8.20
C SER A 9 -5.49 -4.25 -9.46
N THR A 10 -4.63 -3.83 -10.40
CA THR A 10 -5.05 -3.31 -11.71
C THR A 10 -5.42 -4.42 -12.69
N VAL A 11 -4.90 -5.64 -12.49
CA VAL A 11 -5.16 -6.81 -13.33
C VAL A 11 -6.40 -7.57 -12.85
N LYS A 12 -6.54 -7.70 -11.53
CA LYS A 12 -7.63 -8.45 -10.89
C LYS A 12 -8.12 -7.75 -9.63
N ALA A 13 -9.43 -7.58 -9.51
CA ALA A 13 -10.06 -6.97 -8.35
C ALA A 13 -9.69 -7.69 -7.05
N THR A 14 -9.28 -6.93 -6.04
CA THR A 14 -8.80 -7.41 -4.73
C THR A 14 -9.80 -8.35 -4.05
N ALA A 15 -11.10 -8.08 -4.16
CA ALA A 15 -12.17 -8.92 -3.61
C ALA A 15 -12.24 -10.34 -4.20
N SER A 16 -11.59 -10.57 -5.34
CA SER A 16 -11.57 -11.87 -6.03
C SER A 16 -10.23 -12.61 -5.91
N TRP A 17 -9.32 -12.09 -5.08
CA TRP A 17 -8.02 -12.73 -4.87
C TRP A 17 -8.16 -14.04 -4.12
N THR A 18 -7.49 -15.06 -4.65
CA THR A 18 -7.32 -16.38 -4.08
C THR A 18 -5.92 -16.51 -3.48
N VAL A 19 -5.68 -17.60 -2.74
CA VAL A 19 -4.33 -17.93 -2.25
C VAL A 19 -3.31 -18.01 -3.39
N ASN A 20 -3.72 -18.51 -4.57
CA ASN A 20 -2.84 -18.55 -5.72
C ASN A 20 -2.48 -17.15 -6.24
N ASP A 21 -3.44 -16.22 -6.27
CA ASP A 21 -3.16 -14.83 -6.64
C ASP A 21 -2.16 -14.20 -5.66
N VAL A 22 -2.34 -14.42 -4.36
CA VAL A 22 -1.40 -13.94 -3.34
C VAL A 22 -0.01 -14.53 -3.55
N ASN A 23 0.11 -15.84 -3.80
CA ASN A 23 1.40 -16.46 -4.10
C ASN A 23 2.07 -15.84 -5.33
N GLN A 24 1.31 -15.57 -6.39
CA GLN A 24 1.82 -14.89 -7.58
C GLN A 24 2.31 -13.47 -7.26
N ILE A 25 1.57 -12.71 -6.43
CA ILE A 25 1.98 -11.38 -5.97
C ILE A 25 3.30 -11.45 -5.18
N LEU A 26 3.49 -12.47 -4.36
CA LEU A 26 4.71 -12.67 -3.58
C LEU A 26 5.89 -13.01 -4.50
N ILE A 27 5.73 -14.01 -5.37
CA ILE A 27 6.76 -14.41 -6.35
C ILE A 27 7.17 -13.23 -7.23
N PHE A 28 6.19 -12.47 -7.73
CA PHE A 28 6.46 -11.29 -8.53
C PHE A 28 7.13 -10.17 -7.71
N GLY A 29 6.72 -10.00 -6.45
CA GLY A 29 7.34 -9.03 -5.54
C GLY A 29 8.81 -9.33 -5.27
N ASP A 30 9.16 -10.60 -5.11
CA ASP A 30 10.54 -11.06 -4.93
C ASP A 30 11.37 -10.86 -6.19
N TYR A 31 10.81 -11.19 -7.35
CA TYR A 31 11.44 -10.94 -8.65
C TYR A 31 11.73 -9.44 -8.85
N LEU A 32 10.70 -8.60 -8.66
CA LEU A 32 10.82 -7.16 -8.79
C LEU A 32 11.85 -6.57 -7.82
N TYR A 33 11.88 -7.05 -6.57
CA TYR A 33 12.87 -6.61 -5.59
C TYR A 33 14.29 -6.90 -6.08
N LYS A 34 14.57 -8.16 -6.49
CA LYS A 34 15.89 -8.57 -6.96
C LYS A 34 16.33 -7.78 -8.19
N GLU A 35 15.41 -7.59 -9.15
CA GLU A 35 15.71 -6.85 -10.38
C GLU A 35 16.10 -5.39 -10.11
N ILE A 36 15.49 -4.76 -9.11
CA ILE A 36 15.84 -3.40 -8.67
C ILE A 36 17.15 -3.41 -7.89
N ASP A 37 17.30 -4.33 -6.94
CA ASP A 37 18.48 -4.43 -6.07
C ASP A 37 19.78 -4.65 -6.88
N GLU A 38 19.72 -5.47 -7.94
CA GLU A 38 20.84 -5.69 -8.88
C GLU A 38 21.26 -4.41 -9.63
N GLN A 39 20.38 -3.41 -9.74
CA GLN A 39 20.65 -2.15 -10.44
C GLN A 39 21.07 -1.02 -9.51
N LEU A 40 20.93 -1.20 -8.19
CA LEU A 40 21.29 -0.21 -7.20
C LEU A 40 22.77 -0.36 -6.77
N PRO A 41 23.43 0.74 -6.38
CA PRO A 41 24.67 0.66 -5.61
C PRO A 41 24.44 -0.16 -4.33
N GLU A 42 25.51 -0.73 -3.77
CA GLU A 42 25.47 -1.62 -2.60
C GLU A 42 24.46 -1.14 -1.53
N ASN A 43 23.32 -1.84 -1.46
CA ASN A 43 22.19 -1.48 -0.62
C ASN A 43 22.39 -2.05 0.79
N GLU A 44 23.17 -1.36 1.62
CA GLU A 44 23.48 -1.79 2.98
C GLU A 44 22.25 -1.94 3.89
N HIS A 45 21.13 -1.32 3.50
CA HIS A 45 19.95 -1.22 4.32
C HIS A 45 18.94 -2.36 4.13
N GLY A 46 19.01 -3.09 3.01
CA GLY A 46 18.13 -4.23 2.72
C GLY A 46 16.66 -3.86 2.50
N TYR A 47 16.39 -2.60 2.15
CA TYR A 47 15.05 -2.13 1.77
C TYR A 47 15.10 -1.23 0.54
N LEU A 48 13.98 -1.18 -0.19
CA LEU A 48 13.81 -0.27 -1.33
C LEU A 48 13.11 1.01 -0.88
N LEU A 49 13.66 2.15 -1.29
CA LEU A 49 13.03 3.45 -1.18
C LEU A 49 11.99 3.63 -2.29
N ILE A 50 10.90 4.36 -2.01
CA ILE A 50 9.86 4.65 -3.00
C ILE A 50 10.40 5.25 -4.32
N PRO A 51 11.41 6.15 -4.31
CA PRO A 51 12.01 6.67 -5.53
C PRO A 51 12.73 5.63 -6.40
N GLU A 52 13.12 4.49 -5.84
CA GLU A 52 13.86 3.43 -6.53
C GLU A 52 12.93 2.47 -7.29
N ILE A 53 11.63 2.46 -6.96
CA ILE A 53 10.64 1.62 -7.64
C ILE A 53 10.43 2.11 -9.08
N PRO A 54 10.61 1.29 -10.14
CA PRO A 54 10.42 1.72 -11.52
C PRO A 54 9.06 2.35 -11.78
N HIS A 55 9.03 3.37 -12.65
CA HIS A 55 7.79 4.01 -13.05
C HIS A 55 6.89 3.09 -13.89
N GLY A 56 7.47 2.26 -14.76
CA GLY A 56 6.75 1.27 -15.55
C GLY A 56 7.05 -0.13 -15.04
N ILE A 57 6.02 -0.89 -14.72
CA ILE A 57 6.14 -2.27 -14.24
C ILE A 57 5.28 -3.17 -15.14
N SER A 58 5.91 -4.20 -15.72
CA SER A 58 5.22 -5.17 -16.57
C SER A 58 4.84 -6.40 -15.75
N LEU A 59 3.56 -6.77 -15.78
CA LEU A 59 3.01 -7.91 -15.06
C LEU A 59 1.96 -8.60 -15.94
N PHE A 60 2.12 -9.91 -16.17
CA PHE A 60 1.21 -10.74 -16.99
C PHE A 60 0.86 -10.12 -18.36
N GLY A 61 1.86 -9.56 -19.05
CA GLY A 61 1.66 -8.92 -20.36
C GLY A 61 0.99 -7.55 -20.32
N THR A 62 0.70 -7.01 -19.12
CA THR A 62 0.18 -5.65 -18.93
C THR A 62 1.27 -4.77 -18.34
N THR A 63 1.54 -3.62 -18.95
CA THR A 63 2.43 -2.61 -18.38
C THR A 63 1.62 -1.59 -17.60
N VAL A 64 1.92 -1.44 -16.32
CA VAL A 64 1.29 -0.50 -15.41
C VAL A 64 2.29 0.62 -15.11
N TYR A 65 1.82 1.86 -15.25
CA TYR A 65 2.61 3.04 -14.92
C TYR A 65 2.24 3.56 -13.53
N LEU A 66 3.18 3.52 -12.61
CA LEU A 66 3.03 4.03 -11.26
C LEU A 66 3.26 5.54 -11.24
N GLN A 67 2.18 6.28 -10.96
CA GLN A 67 2.27 7.71 -10.65
C GLN A 67 2.45 7.90 -9.15
N ARG A 68 3.58 8.50 -8.77
CA ARG A 68 3.87 8.83 -7.37
C ARG A 68 3.21 10.16 -7.02
N SER A 69 2.28 10.14 -6.07
CA SER A 69 1.76 11.36 -5.45
C SER A 69 2.68 11.83 -4.33
N ARG A 70 2.40 13.00 -3.74
CA ARG A 70 3.12 13.46 -2.54
C ARG A 70 2.94 12.45 -1.41
N SER A 71 4.04 12.09 -0.75
CA SER A 71 4.00 11.32 0.50
C SER A 71 3.37 12.18 1.60
N LEU A 72 2.46 11.58 2.34
CA LEU A 72 1.91 12.18 3.56
C LEU A 72 2.72 11.65 4.73
N CYS A 73 3.44 12.54 5.40
CA CYS A 73 4.24 12.22 6.58
C CYS A 73 3.67 12.99 7.77
N GLY A 74 3.52 12.31 8.91
CA GLY A 74 2.99 12.91 10.13
C GLY A 74 3.48 12.18 11.37
N ILE A 75 3.50 12.86 12.50
CA ILE A 75 3.81 12.27 13.80
C ILE A 75 2.50 11.82 14.43
N ILE A 76 2.37 10.54 14.76
CA ILE A 76 1.29 10.03 15.60
C ILE A 76 1.62 10.37 17.06
N ALA A 77 1.38 11.62 17.47
CA ALA A 77 1.55 12.04 18.85
C ALA A 77 0.18 12.11 19.55
N SER A 78 0.11 11.69 20.82
CA SER A 78 -1.08 11.84 21.67
C SER A 78 -1.32 13.29 22.14
N VAL A 79 -0.46 14.22 21.73
CA VAL A 79 -0.45 15.59 22.21
C VAL A 79 -1.23 16.46 21.25
N GLN A 80 -2.08 17.35 21.77
CA GLN A 80 -2.88 18.31 21.01
C GLN A 80 -2.02 19.02 19.96
N LEU A 81 -2.18 18.60 18.70
CA LEU A 81 -1.57 19.27 17.57
C LEU A 81 -2.20 20.66 17.44
N SER A 82 -1.38 21.67 17.15
CA SER A 82 -1.83 23.01 16.79
C SER A 82 -2.90 22.94 15.69
N GLN A 83 -3.89 23.85 15.68
CA GLN A 83 -5.04 23.89 14.76
C GLN A 83 -4.72 23.80 13.24
N ALA A 84 -3.45 23.87 12.84
CA ALA A 84 -2.99 23.73 11.46
C ALA A 84 -2.66 22.29 11.02
N ALA A 85 -2.80 21.28 11.89
CA ALA A 85 -2.51 19.90 11.53
C ALA A 85 -3.75 19.17 10.98
N THR A 86 -3.64 18.62 9.76
CA THR A 86 -4.64 17.72 9.19
C THR A 86 -4.63 16.38 9.96
N SER A 87 -5.81 15.88 10.30
CA SER A 87 -5.90 14.56 10.93
C SER A 87 -5.46 13.45 9.97
N ILE A 88 -4.93 12.35 10.49
CA ILE A 88 -4.54 11.18 9.66
C ILE A 88 -5.73 10.67 8.84
N ASN A 89 -6.93 10.64 9.41
CA ASN A 89 -8.15 10.21 8.72
C ASN A 89 -8.48 11.12 7.52
N GLU A 90 -8.33 12.43 7.69
CA GLU A 90 -8.58 13.40 6.63
C GLU A 90 -7.52 13.30 5.53
N ALA A 91 -6.24 13.19 5.91
CA ALA A 91 -5.14 13.01 4.97
C ALA A 91 -5.28 11.70 4.15
N ILE A 92 -5.67 10.61 4.82
CA ILE A 92 -6.00 9.32 4.18
C ILE A 92 -7.18 9.50 3.23
N SER A 93 -8.28 10.11 3.69
CA SER A 93 -9.50 10.28 2.88
C SER A 93 -9.22 11.08 1.61
N GLN A 94 -8.51 12.21 1.73
CA GLN A 94 -8.10 13.03 0.57
C GLN A 94 -7.16 12.29 -0.37
N GLY A 95 -6.26 11.45 0.16
CA GLY A 95 -5.40 10.60 -0.66
C GLY A 95 -6.20 9.58 -1.48
N PHE A 96 -7.18 8.92 -0.83
CA PHE A 96 -8.01 7.90 -1.45
C PHE A 96 -9.12 8.43 -2.36
N GLU A 97 -9.44 9.72 -2.31
CA GLU A 97 -10.30 10.38 -3.31
C GLU A 97 -9.63 10.40 -4.70
N ARG A 98 -8.29 10.51 -4.74
CA ARG A 98 -7.53 10.63 -5.98
C ARG A 98 -6.99 9.30 -6.49
N HIS A 99 -6.68 8.38 -5.57
CA HIS A 99 -6.08 7.10 -5.91
C HIS A 99 -6.75 5.97 -5.12
N PRO A 100 -7.19 4.87 -5.77
CA PRO A 100 -7.86 3.77 -5.07
C PRO A 100 -6.92 2.93 -4.21
N SER A 101 -5.60 3.12 -4.34
CA SER A 101 -4.58 2.33 -3.63
C SER A 101 -3.46 3.24 -3.13
N ALA A 102 -2.88 2.88 -1.97
CA ALA A 102 -1.70 3.53 -1.41
C ALA A 102 -0.76 2.51 -0.76
N ILE A 103 0.53 2.84 -0.70
CA ILE A 103 1.50 2.14 0.15
C ILE A 103 1.56 2.89 1.48
N VAL A 104 1.36 2.17 2.57
CA VAL A 104 1.58 2.69 3.93
C VAL A 104 2.80 2.00 4.51
N ILE A 105 3.72 2.81 5.03
CA ILE A 105 4.93 2.34 5.68
C ILE A 105 4.83 2.69 7.15
N LEU A 106 4.82 1.67 8.00
CA LEU A 106 4.85 1.80 9.45
C LEU A 106 6.10 1.11 9.97
N LYS A 107 7.06 1.90 10.48
CA LYS A 107 8.41 1.43 10.85
C LYS A 107 9.11 0.79 9.64
N ASP A 108 9.31 -0.52 9.70
CA ASP A 108 9.97 -1.39 8.72
C ASP A 108 8.98 -2.20 7.87
N THR A 109 7.67 -2.06 8.13
CA THR A 109 6.64 -2.82 7.43
C THR A 109 5.97 -1.95 6.36
N SER A 110 6.02 -2.42 5.10
CA SER A 110 5.25 -1.83 4.01
C SER A 110 3.97 -2.63 3.75
N MET A 111 2.85 -1.92 3.59
CA MET A 111 1.53 -2.49 3.45
C MET A 111 0.82 -1.82 2.28
N MET A 112 0.08 -2.60 1.49
CA MET A 112 -0.89 -2.03 0.55
C MET A 112 -2.17 -1.73 1.31
N ILE A 113 -2.72 -0.54 1.10
CA ILE A 113 -4.11 -0.23 1.44
C ILE A 113 -4.86 0.06 0.15
N HIS A 114 -6.05 -0.52 0.00
CA HIS A 114 -6.93 -0.33 -1.13
C HIS A 114 -8.32 0.09 -0.67
N LYS A 115 -8.91 1.08 -1.32
CA LYS A 115 -10.31 1.49 -1.14
C LYS A 115 -11.15 0.82 -2.23
N ASP A 116 -12.07 -0.03 -1.81
CA ASP A 116 -13.02 -0.64 -2.73
C ASP A 116 -14.15 0.35 -3.14
N PRO A 117 -14.99 0.00 -4.14
CA PRO A 117 -16.11 0.84 -4.56
C PRO A 117 -17.15 1.11 -3.46
N GLU A 118 -17.22 0.25 -2.44
CA GLU A 118 -18.11 0.39 -1.28
C GLU A 118 -17.48 1.22 -0.15
N SER A 119 -16.33 1.87 -0.41
CA SER A 119 -15.57 2.67 0.56
C SER A 119 -15.06 1.88 1.78
N ARG A 120 -14.87 0.57 1.63
CA ARG A 120 -14.14 -0.24 2.60
C ARG A 120 -12.66 -0.20 2.26
N TYR A 121 -11.82 -0.15 3.29
CA TYR A 121 -10.39 -0.31 3.11
C TYR A 121 -10.04 -1.80 3.27
N GLY A 122 -9.06 -2.28 2.53
CA GLY A 122 -8.45 -3.61 2.70
C GLY A 122 -6.94 -3.46 2.87
N CYS A 123 -6.33 -4.35 3.64
CA CYS A 123 -4.89 -4.33 3.86
C CYS A 123 -4.25 -5.71 3.66
N SER A 124 -3.05 -5.74 3.06
CA SER A 124 -2.26 -6.95 2.87
C SER A 124 -0.87 -6.77 3.47
N THR A 125 -0.47 -7.68 4.37
CA THR A 125 0.87 -7.76 4.97
C THR A 125 1.53 -9.11 4.73
N HIS A 126 2.84 -9.16 4.93
CA HIS A 126 3.72 -10.31 4.72
C HIS A 126 3.52 -11.46 5.74
N THR A 127 2.74 -11.26 6.81
CA THR A 127 2.59 -12.27 7.86
C THR A 127 1.41 -13.20 7.58
N GLN A 128 1.71 -14.42 7.15
CA GLN A 128 0.78 -15.56 7.01
C GLN A 128 0.05 -15.93 8.32
N GLU A 129 0.43 -15.34 9.46
CA GLU A 129 -0.13 -15.58 10.79
C GLU A 129 -1.10 -14.50 11.28
N THR A 130 -1.84 -13.87 10.38
CA THR A 130 -2.99 -13.05 10.80
C THR A 130 -4.24 -13.39 10.02
N ARG A 131 -4.84 -14.52 10.42
CA ARG A 131 -6.31 -14.57 10.50
C ARG A 131 -6.75 -13.38 11.36
N MET A 132 -7.39 -12.38 10.75
CA MET A 132 -8.00 -11.22 11.41
C MET A 132 -7.03 -10.24 12.11
N ALA A 133 -6.57 -9.19 11.42
CA ALA A 133 -6.30 -7.92 12.11
C ALA A 133 -6.49 -6.70 11.20
N CYS A 134 -7.39 -5.83 11.65
CA CYS A 134 -7.51 -4.40 11.37
C CYS A 134 -7.92 -3.94 9.96
N LEU A 135 -9.21 -4.10 9.67
CA LEU A 135 -10.07 -2.92 9.78
C LEU A 135 -10.96 -3.09 11.00
N HIS A 136 -10.78 -2.25 12.02
CA HIS A 136 -11.96 -1.86 12.78
C HIS A 136 -12.93 -1.23 11.78
N GLN A 137 -14.11 -1.82 11.68
CA GLN A 137 -15.31 -1.11 11.26
C GLN A 137 -15.38 0.16 12.11
N MET A 138 -14.94 1.31 11.58
CA MET A 138 -15.40 2.59 12.11
C MET A 138 -16.83 2.78 11.59
N LYS A 139 -17.79 2.22 12.32
CA LYS A 139 -19.18 2.69 12.24
C LYS A 139 -19.18 4.15 12.67
N LEU A 140 -19.44 5.06 11.74
CA LEU A 140 -19.94 6.38 12.08
C LEU A 140 -21.45 6.24 12.29
N GLU A 141 -21.84 6.08 13.55
CA GLU A 141 -23.24 6.21 13.95
C GLU A 141 -23.67 7.66 13.75
N ARG A 142 -24.77 7.86 13.01
CA ARG A 142 -25.49 9.13 12.97
C ARG A 142 -26.18 9.32 14.32
N ALA A 143 -25.73 10.29 15.11
CA ALA A 143 -26.57 10.90 16.13
C ALA A 143 -27.44 11.97 15.47
N PHE A 144 -28.75 11.88 15.71
CA PHE A 144 -29.76 12.85 15.28
C PHE A 144 -29.55 14.23 15.92
#